data_AF-A0A3N2K538-F1
#
_entry.id   AF-A0A3N2K538-F1
#
_cell.length_a   1.000
_cell.length_b   1.000
_cell.length_c   1.000
_cell.angle_alpha   90.00
_cell.angle_beta   90.00
_cell.angle_gamma   90.00
#
_symmetry.space_group_name_H-M   'P 1'
#
loop_
_entity.id
_entity.type
_entity.pdbx_description
1 polymer ?
#
loop_
_entity_poly.entity_id
_entity_poly.type
_entity_poly.pdbx_seq_one_letter_code
_entity_poly.pdbx_strand_id
1 'polypeptide(L)'
;MFSSHILLKNVESDGQYFSGLDTLYIDKNLDYHGLLQAFSRTNRVLNERKRFGKIICFRDLKSNVDASIKLFSNGGDETGILNKPFEDIKQEYVDLTKEFIKHYPDSRVVDYLQNEDDKRKFILEFRDIIRKHAEIQIYEDFNEEDPDFPMDEQLYMDFRSKYLDIHDTFVDSKTVKDSTPTDDTTEAEATLDDIDFCLELLHSDIINVAYILSLIAELDPNAEDYPEKRQEILDTMIKDAELRSKTQLIDGFILQTVDNDKEGFMRDKKADGSIDLEERLNQYIRQEKGRAIERIAEEEEIPIEVINKYVAEYDYVQKEQTEIIQDALKDKKLGLVARRRTLNRIVDRLRNLIRTFSWD
;
A
#
# COMPACT_ATOMS: atom_id res chain seq x y z
N MET A 1 5.89 3.20 -30.88
CA MET A 1 5.90 4.61 -30.43
C MET A 1 7.09 4.70 -29.50
N PHE A 2 8.16 5.43 -29.84
CA PHE A 2 9.33 5.52 -28.98
C PHE A 2 8.99 6.44 -27.80
N SER A 3 8.67 5.86 -26.64
CA SER A 3 8.61 6.58 -25.37
C SER A 3 9.99 6.49 -24.73
N SER A 4 10.55 7.63 -24.32
CA SER A 4 11.76 7.66 -23.50
C SER A 4 11.37 7.89 -22.04
N HIS A 5 11.71 6.94 -21.18
CA HIS A 5 11.45 6.99 -19.74
C HIS A 5 12.65 7.59 -19.01
N ILE A 6 12.37 8.56 -18.14
CA ILE A 6 13.39 9.25 -17.35
C ILE A 6 13.00 9.10 -15.89
N LEU A 7 13.84 8.38 -15.16
CA LEU A 7 13.70 8.21 -13.72
C LEU A 7 14.69 9.12 -13.02
N LEU A 8 14.16 9.97 -12.15
CA LEU A 8 14.95 10.92 -11.40
C LEU A 8 14.91 10.59 -9.92
N LYS A 9 16.07 10.65 -9.28
CA LYS A 9 16.18 10.53 -7.82
C LYS A 9 15.56 11.77 -7.17
N ASN A 10 14.91 11.56 -6.03
CA ASN A 10 14.49 12.68 -5.20
C ASN A 10 15.69 13.48 -4.72
N VAL A 11 15.50 14.80 -4.64
CA VAL A 11 16.49 15.71 -4.09
C VAL A 11 15.91 16.27 -2.79
N GLU A 12 16.66 16.16 -1.69
CA GLU A 12 16.28 16.81 -0.43
C GLU A 12 16.17 18.32 -0.65
N SER A 13 15.00 18.88 -0.35
CA SER A 13 14.78 20.32 -0.37
C SER A 13 14.38 20.77 1.03
N ASP A 14 15.04 21.79 1.57
CA ASP A 14 14.75 22.45 2.86
C ASP A 14 13.35 23.13 2.92
N GLY A 15 12.46 22.82 1.98
CA GLY A 15 11.15 23.45 1.78
C GLY A 15 10.00 22.53 2.13
N GLN A 16 9.24 22.93 3.14
CA GLN A 16 8.06 22.26 3.70
C GLN A 16 6.84 22.27 2.74
N TYR A 17 6.96 21.63 1.57
CA TYR A 17 5.87 21.47 0.59
C TYR A 17 5.86 20.06 -0.02
N PHE A 18 5.22 19.13 0.69
CA PHE A 18 4.94 17.78 0.23
C PHE A 18 3.95 17.81 -0.95
N SER A 19 4.33 17.27 -2.11
CA SER A 19 3.42 17.07 -3.25
C SER A 19 3.39 15.60 -3.64
N GLY A 20 2.22 14.97 -3.57
CA GLY A 20 1.99 13.56 -3.95
C GLY A 20 1.93 13.29 -5.46
N LEU A 21 2.64 14.09 -6.28
CA LEU A 21 2.69 13.90 -7.73
C LEU A 21 3.99 13.19 -8.10
N ASP A 22 3.87 11.95 -8.55
CA ASP A 22 5.02 11.03 -8.71
C ASP A 22 5.37 10.81 -10.18
N THR A 23 4.38 10.86 -11.07
CA THR A 23 4.56 10.67 -12.51
C THR A 23 4.11 11.89 -13.31
N LEU A 24 4.92 12.30 -14.29
CA LEU A 24 4.61 13.38 -15.24
C LEU A 24 4.74 12.90 -16.68
N TYR A 25 3.65 13.02 -17.44
CA TYR A 25 3.60 12.72 -18.87
C TYR A 25 3.84 13.97 -19.70
N ILE A 26 4.77 13.91 -20.67
CA ILE A 26 5.21 15.05 -21.47
C ILE A 26 5.14 14.71 -22.97
N ASP A 27 4.24 15.38 -23.68
CA ASP A 27 4.21 15.44 -25.15
C ASP A 27 4.51 16.86 -25.65
N LYS A 28 5.63 17.41 -25.19
CA LYS A 28 6.13 18.73 -25.63
C LYS A 28 7.63 18.64 -25.86
N ASN A 29 8.12 19.38 -26.84
CA ASN A 29 9.56 19.65 -26.94
C ASN A 29 9.92 20.62 -25.82
N LEU A 30 10.45 20.10 -24.73
CA LEU A 30 10.95 20.90 -23.62
C LEU A 30 12.43 21.19 -23.82
N ASP A 31 12.79 22.45 -23.64
CA ASP A 31 14.18 22.93 -23.60
C ASP A 31 14.62 23.07 -22.14
N TYR A 32 15.92 23.23 -21.95
CA TYR A 32 16.66 23.30 -20.67
C TYR A 32 15.85 23.63 -19.41
N HIS A 33 15.39 24.87 -19.27
CA HIS A 33 14.67 25.32 -18.07
C HIS A 33 13.28 24.66 -17.91
N GLY A 34 12.63 24.30 -19.01
CA GLY A 34 11.35 23.60 -18.98
C GLY A 34 11.46 22.17 -18.47
N LEU A 35 12.55 21.47 -18.83
CA LEU A 35 12.86 20.14 -18.29
C LEU A 35 13.15 20.21 -16.79
N LEU A 36 14.00 21.14 -16.35
CA LEU A 36 14.31 21.30 -14.92
C LEU A 36 13.06 21.64 -14.08
N GLN A 37 12.19 22.50 -14.62
CA GLN A 37 10.93 22.83 -13.95
C GLN A 37 10.01 21.62 -13.88
N ALA A 38 9.95 20.79 -14.93
CA ALA A 38 9.22 19.53 -14.91
C ALA A 38 9.78 18.57 -13.84
N PHE A 39 11.11 18.45 -13.75
CA PHE A 39 11.82 17.61 -12.78
C PHE A 39 11.50 18.03 -11.33
N SER A 40 11.47 19.34 -11.08
CA SER A 40 11.15 19.89 -9.76
C SER A 40 9.71 19.64 -9.27
N ARG A 41 8.80 19.22 -10.17
CA ARG A 41 7.41 18.89 -9.81
C ARG A 41 7.25 17.45 -9.33
N THR A 42 8.13 16.55 -9.75
CA THR A 42 8.06 15.11 -9.43
C THR A 42 9.04 14.70 -8.32
N ASN A 43 10.22 15.33 -8.24
CA ASN A 43 11.34 14.86 -7.40
C ASN A 43 11.30 15.35 -5.94
N ARG A 44 10.10 15.60 -5.39
CA ARG A 44 9.95 16.04 -4.00
C ARG A 44 9.76 14.82 -3.09
N VAL A 45 10.56 14.76 -2.03
CA VAL A 45 10.50 13.70 -1.00
C VAL A 45 9.13 13.73 -0.33
N LEU A 46 8.49 12.56 -0.21
CA LEU A 46 7.24 12.37 0.53
C LEU A 46 7.44 11.42 1.73
N ASN A 47 7.93 10.22 1.45
CA ASN A 47 8.18 9.12 2.39
C ASN A 47 9.01 8.02 1.68
N GLU A 48 9.24 6.87 2.32
CA GLU A 48 10.03 5.79 1.71
C GLU A 48 9.36 5.19 0.48
N ARG A 49 8.04 5.29 0.36
CA ARG A 49 7.29 4.83 -0.83
C ARG A 49 7.63 5.65 -2.09
N LYS A 50 7.78 6.97 -1.96
CA LYS A 50 8.12 7.84 -3.09
C LYS A 50 9.60 8.20 -3.04
N ARG A 51 10.46 7.35 -3.61
CA ARG A 51 11.91 7.62 -3.74
C ARG A 51 12.31 8.31 -5.04
N PHE A 52 11.43 8.27 -6.04
CA PHE A 52 11.74 8.72 -7.39
C PHE A 52 10.58 9.51 -8.00
N GLY A 53 10.92 10.45 -8.88
CA GLY A 53 9.99 11.08 -9.80
C GLY A 53 10.09 10.42 -11.18
N LYS A 54 8.97 9.94 -11.72
CA LYS A 54 8.89 9.35 -13.06
C LYS A 54 8.47 10.39 -14.08
N ILE A 55 9.23 10.51 -15.17
CA ILE A 55 8.89 11.38 -16.28
C ILE A 55 8.86 10.57 -17.57
N ILE A 56 7.71 10.63 -18.23
CA ILE A 56 7.41 9.84 -19.42
C ILE A 56 7.32 10.80 -20.60
N CYS A 57 8.28 10.72 -21.50
CA CYS A 57 8.37 11.60 -22.66
C CYS A 57 7.98 10.83 -23.93
N PHE A 58 6.95 11.32 -24.64
CA PHE A 58 6.50 10.75 -25.91
C PHE A 58 7.34 11.19 -27.12
N ARG A 59 8.40 11.96 -26.87
CA ARG A 59 9.34 12.49 -27.85
C ARG A 59 10.76 12.20 -27.38
N ASP A 60 11.69 12.03 -28.31
CA ASP A 60 13.09 11.86 -27.98
C ASP A 60 13.67 13.18 -27.42
N LEU A 61 13.77 13.24 -26.10
CA LEU A 61 14.31 14.38 -25.36
C LEU A 61 15.64 14.03 -24.67
N LYS A 62 16.24 12.87 -24.96
CA LYS A 62 17.43 12.38 -24.25
C LYS A 62 18.59 13.39 -24.32
N SER A 63 18.91 13.86 -25.53
CA SER A 63 19.97 14.86 -25.74
C SER A 63 19.70 16.19 -25.03
N ASN A 64 18.44 16.63 -24.99
CA ASN A 64 18.06 17.85 -24.26
C ASN A 64 18.16 17.65 -22.75
N VAL A 65 17.84 16.47 -22.25
CA VAL A 65 17.91 16.12 -20.82
C VAL A 65 19.36 16.04 -20.36
N ASP A 66 20.20 15.33 -21.09
CA ASP A 66 21.64 15.22 -20.80
C ASP A 66 22.28 16.62 -20.79
N ALA A 67 21.95 17.45 -21.78
CA ALA A 67 22.47 18.81 -21.87
C ALA A 67 21.93 19.73 -20.75
N SER A 68 20.69 19.52 -20.29
CA SER A 68 20.13 20.23 -19.13
C SER A 68 20.84 19.83 -17.85
N ILE A 69 20.99 18.54 -17.59
CA ILE A 69 21.63 18.04 -16.38
C ILE A 69 23.07 18.51 -16.30
N LYS A 70 23.82 18.44 -17.41
CA LYS A 70 25.19 18.94 -17.48
C LYS A 70 25.33 20.45 -17.21
N LEU A 71 24.33 21.24 -17.62
CA LEU A 71 24.30 22.68 -17.33
C LEU A 71 24.00 22.97 -15.85
N PHE A 72 23.17 22.15 -15.20
CA PHE A 72 22.70 22.40 -13.83
C PHE A 72 23.47 21.62 -12.76
N SER A 73 24.24 20.59 -13.11
CA SER A 73 25.12 19.85 -12.18
C SER A 73 26.41 20.61 -11.87
N ASN A 74 26.65 21.76 -12.51
CA ASN A 74 27.85 22.60 -12.34
C ASN A 74 29.18 21.84 -12.56
N GLY A 75 29.16 20.78 -13.38
CA GLY A 75 30.29 19.88 -13.59
C GLY A 75 30.45 18.78 -12.53
N GLY A 76 29.47 18.62 -11.64
CA GLY A 76 29.35 17.48 -10.73
C GLY A 76 28.76 16.23 -11.43
N ASP A 77 28.84 15.10 -10.73
CA ASP A 77 28.52 13.77 -11.25
C ASP A 77 27.03 13.65 -11.65
N GLU A 78 26.76 13.29 -12.91
CA GLU A 78 25.41 13.16 -13.49
C GLU A 78 24.57 12.06 -12.79
N THR A 79 25.26 11.15 -12.09
CA THR A 79 24.77 9.96 -11.37
C THR A 79 23.91 10.27 -10.13
N GLY A 80 23.98 11.50 -9.62
CA GLY A 80 23.19 11.95 -8.46
C GLY A 80 21.74 12.29 -8.79
N ILE A 81 21.45 12.65 -10.04
CA ILE A 81 20.14 13.16 -10.46
C ILE A 81 19.34 12.09 -11.24
N LEU A 82 20.01 11.38 -12.15
CA LEU A 82 19.41 10.29 -12.92
C LEU A 82 19.59 8.97 -12.18
N ASN A 83 18.58 8.09 -12.27
CA ASN A 83 18.80 6.71 -11.86
C ASN A 83 19.62 5.94 -12.90
N LYS A 84 20.23 4.83 -12.46
CA LYS A 84 21.01 3.97 -13.35
C LYS A 84 20.11 3.36 -14.44
N PRO A 85 20.65 2.99 -15.61
CA PRO A 85 19.94 2.17 -16.59
C PRO A 85 19.33 0.91 -15.99
N PHE A 86 18.24 0.43 -16.58
CA PHE A 86 17.55 -0.80 -16.15
C PHE A 86 18.51 -1.98 -16.04
N GLU A 87 19.36 -2.22 -17.05
CA GLU A 87 20.32 -3.34 -17.07
C GLU A 87 21.29 -3.34 -15.89
N ASP A 88 21.73 -2.15 -15.45
CA ASP A 88 22.63 -2.03 -14.30
C ASP A 88 21.89 -2.38 -12.99
N ILE A 89 20.64 -1.91 -12.84
CA ILE A 89 19.79 -2.24 -11.69
C ILE A 89 19.40 -3.72 -11.69
N LYS A 90 19.08 -4.29 -12.86
CA LYS A 90 18.79 -5.71 -13.06
C LYS A 90 19.97 -6.54 -12.60
N GLN A 91 21.19 -6.21 -13.02
CA GLN A 91 22.39 -6.93 -12.62
C GLN A 91 22.64 -6.83 -11.11
N GLU A 92 22.48 -5.65 -10.50
CA GLU A 92 22.57 -5.49 -9.04
C GLU A 92 21.54 -6.33 -8.29
N TYR A 93 20.30 -6.38 -8.77
CA TYR A 93 19.23 -7.19 -8.18
C TYR A 93 19.53 -8.69 -8.29
N VAL A 94 19.99 -9.15 -9.46
CA VAL A 94 20.41 -10.54 -9.68
C VAL A 94 21.57 -10.92 -8.77
N ASP A 95 22.60 -10.07 -8.66
CA ASP A 95 23.76 -10.38 -7.81
C ASP A 95 23.38 -10.43 -6.32
N LEU A 96 22.53 -9.50 -5.88
CA LEU A 96 22.04 -9.43 -4.51
C LEU A 96 21.20 -10.66 -4.12
N THR A 97 20.22 -11.01 -4.96
CA THR A 97 19.33 -12.17 -4.75
C THR A 97 20.09 -13.49 -4.87
N LYS A 98 21.05 -13.57 -5.79
CA LYS A 98 21.92 -14.75 -5.92
C LYS A 98 22.79 -14.97 -4.70
N GLU A 99 23.35 -13.92 -4.11
CA GLU A 99 24.13 -14.05 -2.88
C GLU A 99 23.26 -14.47 -1.70
N PHE A 100 22.07 -13.87 -1.58
CA PHE A 100 21.10 -14.22 -0.55
C PHE A 100 20.66 -15.69 -0.63
N ILE A 101 20.33 -16.19 -1.83
CA ILE A 101 19.90 -17.59 -2.02
C ILE A 101 21.02 -18.58 -1.69
N LYS A 102 22.30 -18.21 -1.79
CA LYS A 102 23.39 -19.10 -1.32
C LYS A 102 23.34 -19.30 0.20
N HIS A 103 22.98 -18.27 0.94
CA HIS A 103 22.82 -18.34 2.40
C HIS A 103 21.48 -18.96 2.80
N TYR A 104 20.42 -18.62 2.05
CA TYR A 104 19.04 -19.05 2.30
C TYR A 104 18.46 -19.70 1.03
N PRO A 105 18.75 -20.99 0.76
CA PRO A 105 18.25 -21.65 -0.44
C PRO A 105 16.72 -21.89 -0.46
N ASP A 106 16.09 -21.86 0.70
CA ASP A 106 14.66 -22.11 0.91
C ASP A 106 14.20 -21.24 2.09
N SER A 107 12.98 -20.68 2.00
CA SER A 107 12.39 -19.85 3.05
C SER A 107 12.28 -20.57 4.40
N ARG A 108 12.13 -21.90 4.40
CA ARG A 108 12.10 -22.74 5.61
C ARG A 108 13.40 -22.70 6.40
N VAL A 109 14.53 -22.37 5.77
CA VAL A 109 15.82 -22.24 6.49
C VAL A 109 15.73 -21.14 7.55
N VAL A 110 14.91 -20.12 7.30
CA VAL A 110 14.69 -18.99 8.21
C VAL A 110 14.02 -19.42 9.51
N ASP A 111 13.14 -20.43 9.47
CA ASP A 111 12.45 -20.96 10.66
C ASP A 111 13.43 -21.60 11.66
N TYR A 112 14.58 -22.05 11.19
CA TYR A 112 15.60 -22.69 12.01
C TYR A 112 16.63 -21.71 12.58
N LEU A 113 16.54 -20.41 12.28
CA LEU A 113 17.45 -19.41 12.83
C LEU A 113 17.19 -19.23 14.34
N GLN A 114 18.14 -19.70 15.16
CA GLN A 114 18.03 -19.66 16.62
C GLN A 114 18.68 -18.42 17.23
N ASN A 115 19.84 -18.00 16.71
CA ASN A 115 20.63 -16.91 17.29
C ASN A 115 20.15 -15.54 16.79
N GLU A 116 20.21 -14.52 17.65
CA GLU A 116 19.84 -13.14 17.29
C GLU A 116 20.72 -12.57 16.17
N ASP A 117 22.02 -12.92 16.14
CA ASP A 117 22.94 -12.49 15.09
C ASP A 117 22.57 -13.03 13.71
N ASP A 118 22.12 -14.30 13.64
CA ASP A 118 21.74 -14.92 12.38
C ASP A 118 20.42 -14.35 11.86
N LYS A 119 19.46 -14.07 12.76
CA LYS A 119 18.22 -13.35 12.44
C LYS A 119 18.52 -11.92 11.98
N ARG A 120 19.43 -11.21 12.67
CA ARG A 120 19.89 -9.88 12.28
C ARG A 120 20.45 -9.86 10.86
N LYS A 121 21.33 -10.83 10.56
CA LYS A 121 21.95 -10.96 9.25
C LYS A 121 20.89 -11.18 8.17
N PHE A 122 19.95 -12.11 8.40
CA PHE A 122 18.83 -12.32 7.50
C PHE A 122 18.02 -11.05 7.25
N ILE A 123 17.64 -10.33 8.32
CA ILE A 123 16.86 -9.09 8.23
C ILE A 123 17.60 -8.05 7.37
N LEU A 124 18.90 -7.84 7.60
CA LEU A 124 19.66 -6.85 6.84
C LEU A 124 19.79 -7.23 5.36
N GLU A 125 20.10 -8.48 5.06
CA GLU A 125 20.24 -8.95 3.68
C GLU A 125 18.89 -8.89 2.93
N PHE A 126 17.79 -9.33 3.55
CA PHE A 126 16.47 -9.31 2.91
C PHE A 126 15.89 -7.89 2.81
N ARG A 127 16.15 -7.00 3.77
CA ARG A 127 15.79 -5.58 3.67
C ARG A 127 16.43 -4.92 2.45
N ASP A 128 17.70 -5.23 2.19
CA ASP A 128 18.40 -4.68 1.04
C ASP A 128 17.79 -5.22 -0.28
N ILE A 129 17.30 -6.47 -0.28
CA ILE A 129 16.48 -7.03 -1.38
C ILE A 129 15.17 -6.29 -1.53
N ILE A 130 14.39 -6.07 -0.47
CA ILE A 130 13.13 -5.30 -0.52
C ILE A 130 13.37 -3.92 -1.15
N ARG A 131 14.42 -3.22 -0.72
CA ARG A 131 14.79 -1.92 -1.26
C ARG A 131 15.13 -1.99 -2.75
N LYS A 132 15.83 -3.04 -3.20
CA LYS A 132 16.22 -3.20 -4.61
C LYS A 132 15.05 -3.68 -5.48
N HIS A 133 14.18 -4.53 -4.93
CA HIS A 133 12.94 -5.01 -5.58
C HIS A 133 11.99 -3.83 -5.85
N ALA A 134 11.73 -3.00 -4.83
CA ALA A 134 10.95 -1.77 -5.01
C ALA A 134 11.61 -0.74 -5.95
N GLU A 135 12.92 -0.82 -6.19
CA GLU A 135 13.61 0.04 -7.16
C GLU A 135 13.44 -0.48 -8.60
N ILE A 136 13.60 -1.79 -8.82
CA ILE A 136 13.52 -2.38 -10.16
C ILE A 136 12.10 -2.37 -10.74
N GLN A 137 11.06 -2.52 -9.89
CA GLN A 137 9.64 -2.46 -10.29
C GLN A 137 9.20 -1.13 -10.92
N ILE A 138 9.99 -0.06 -10.75
CA ILE A 138 9.67 1.26 -11.30
C ILE A 138 9.89 1.32 -12.83
N TYR A 139 10.76 0.44 -13.34
CA TYR A 139 11.13 0.39 -14.74
C TYR A 139 10.06 -0.35 -15.55
N GLU A 140 9.70 0.18 -16.72
CA GLU A 140 8.70 -0.47 -17.58
C GLU A 140 9.21 -1.75 -18.23
N ASP A 141 10.52 -1.91 -18.33
CA ASP A 141 11.17 -3.11 -18.85
C ASP A 141 11.21 -4.25 -17.81
N PHE A 142 10.79 -3.99 -16.56
CA PHE A 142 10.72 -5.01 -15.51
C PHE A 142 9.63 -6.04 -15.83
N ASN A 143 9.98 -7.30 -15.66
CA ASN A 143 9.08 -8.44 -15.78
C ASN A 143 9.37 -9.42 -14.64
N GLU A 144 8.38 -9.67 -13.79
CA GLU A 144 8.49 -10.58 -12.63
C GLU A 144 8.85 -12.02 -13.06
N GLU A 145 8.48 -12.43 -14.27
CA GLU A 145 8.76 -13.77 -14.82
C GLU A 145 10.10 -13.86 -15.59
N ASP A 146 11.01 -12.89 -15.43
CA ASP A 146 12.31 -12.92 -16.10
C ASP A 146 13.14 -14.12 -15.63
N PRO A 147 13.51 -15.06 -16.53
CA PRO A 147 14.23 -16.28 -16.17
C PRO A 147 15.66 -16.02 -15.66
N ASP A 148 16.20 -14.82 -15.85
CA ASP A 148 17.50 -14.44 -15.30
C ASP A 148 17.44 -14.15 -13.79
N PHE A 149 16.24 -13.97 -13.21
CA PHE A 149 16.08 -13.75 -11.78
C PHE A 149 16.32 -15.02 -10.97
N PRO A 150 17.32 -15.04 -10.06
CA PRO A 150 17.60 -16.20 -9.21
C PRO A 150 16.47 -16.51 -8.22
N MET A 151 15.72 -15.48 -7.85
CA MET A 151 14.58 -15.55 -6.94
C MET A 151 13.33 -15.21 -7.75
N ASP A 152 12.39 -16.14 -7.85
CA ASP A 152 11.09 -15.86 -8.43
C ASP A 152 10.17 -15.13 -7.43
N GLU A 153 9.05 -14.63 -7.93
CA GLU A 153 8.10 -13.85 -7.14
C GLU A 153 7.51 -14.66 -5.97
N GLN A 154 7.29 -15.96 -6.17
CA GLN A 154 6.78 -16.83 -5.13
C GLN A 154 7.78 -16.97 -3.98
N LEU A 155 9.06 -17.23 -4.29
CA LEU A 155 10.11 -17.35 -3.31
C LEU A 155 10.37 -16.01 -2.59
N TYR A 156 10.27 -14.89 -3.31
CA TYR A 156 10.31 -13.56 -2.70
C TYR A 156 9.20 -13.38 -1.66
N MET A 157 7.97 -13.73 -2.02
CA MET A 157 6.81 -13.66 -1.12
C MET A 157 6.94 -14.59 0.09
N ASP A 158 7.50 -15.78 -0.10
CA ASP A 158 7.77 -16.70 1.00
C ASP A 158 8.80 -16.12 1.99
N PHE A 159 9.90 -15.54 1.51
CA PHE A 159 10.88 -14.87 2.37
C PHE A 159 10.32 -13.60 3.02
N ARG A 160 9.46 -12.88 2.32
CA ARG A 160 8.73 -11.73 2.85
C ARG A 160 7.85 -12.13 4.04
N SER A 161 7.14 -13.25 3.95
CA SER A 161 6.38 -13.78 5.09
C SER A 161 7.30 -14.03 6.28
N LYS A 162 8.44 -14.70 6.07
CA LYS A 162 9.41 -14.98 7.15
C LYS A 162 10.02 -13.72 7.75
N TYR A 163 10.23 -12.70 6.94
CA TYR A 163 10.70 -11.40 7.38
C TYR A 163 9.72 -10.70 8.33
N LEU A 164 8.42 -10.76 8.00
CA LEU A 164 7.35 -10.24 8.85
C LEU A 164 7.21 -11.06 10.14
N ASP A 165 7.19 -12.40 10.06
CA ASP A 165 7.13 -13.27 11.24
C ASP A 165 8.23 -12.96 12.27
N ILE A 166 9.44 -12.69 11.78
CA ILE A 166 10.58 -12.30 12.62
C ILE A 166 10.34 -10.93 13.25
N HIS A 167 9.88 -9.94 12.48
CA HIS A 167 9.54 -8.62 13.00
C HIS A 167 8.50 -8.70 14.13
N ASP A 168 7.43 -9.47 13.92
CA ASP A 168 6.31 -9.55 14.88
C ASP A 168 6.74 -10.26 16.17
N THR A 169 7.52 -11.35 16.05
CA THR A 169 8.16 -12.01 17.20
C THR A 169 9.01 -11.03 18.03
N PHE A 170 9.70 -10.07 17.38
CA PHE A 170 10.48 -9.06 18.08
C PHE A 170 9.61 -7.98 18.73
N VAL A 171 8.53 -7.54 18.10
CA VAL A 171 7.58 -6.60 18.70
C VAL A 171 6.91 -7.20 19.94
N ASP A 172 6.49 -8.46 19.88
CA ASP A 172 5.87 -9.17 21.01
C ASP A 172 6.85 -9.40 22.16
N SER A 173 8.13 -9.64 21.85
CA SER A 173 9.17 -9.76 22.88
C SER A 173 9.42 -8.46 23.65
N LYS A 174 9.10 -7.29 23.08
CA LYS A 174 9.21 -5.97 23.75
C LYS A 174 8.05 -5.69 24.69
N THR A 175 6.82 -6.07 24.33
CA THR A 175 5.64 -5.85 25.17
C THR A 175 5.70 -6.67 26.47
N VAL A 176 6.41 -7.80 26.46
CA VAL A 176 6.61 -8.66 27.64
C VAL A 176 7.76 -8.18 28.54
N LYS A 177 8.78 -7.49 28.00
CA LYS A 177 9.97 -7.04 28.77
C LYS A 177 9.79 -5.70 29.51
N ASP A 178 8.71 -4.95 29.28
CA ASP A 178 8.48 -3.63 29.91
C ASP A 178 7.97 -3.71 31.38
N SER A 179 8.15 -4.85 32.06
CA SER A 179 7.74 -5.05 33.46
C SER A 179 8.88 -5.07 34.49
N THR A 180 10.14 -4.86 34.10
CA THR A 180 11.24 -4.78 35.08
C THR A 180 12.29 -3.74 34.69
N PRO A 181 12.51 -2.69 35.50
CA PRO A 181 13.64 -1.80 35.30
C PRO A 181 14.91 -2.47 35.84
N THR A 182 15.92 -2.66 35.00
CA THR A 182 17.28 -2.94 35.47
C THR A 182 18.24 -1.97 34.82
N ASP A 183 18.91 -1.23 35.71
CA ASP A 183 20.04 -0.34 35.49
C ASP A 183 21.28 -1.08 34.96
N ASP A 184 22.18 -0.28 34.40
CA ASP A 184 23.63 -0.45 34.25
C ASP A 184 24.22 -1.11 32.99
N THR A 185 24.72 -0.21 32.14
CA THR A 185 26.11 -0.14 31.64
C THR A 185 26.81 -1.46 31.28
N THR A 186 26.66 -1.89 30.02
CA THR A 186 27.67 -2.69 29.31
C THR A 186 27.66 -2.29 27.83
N GLU A 187 28.82 -2.33 27.18
CA GLU A 187 29.10 -1.83 25.83
C GLU A 187 27.94 -2.09 24.85
N ALA A 188 27.48 -1.04 24.18
CA ALA A 188 26.31 -1.08 23.29
C ALA A 188 26.55 -2.00 22.08
N GLU A 189 26.30 -3.29 22.24
CA GLU A 189 25.96 -4.18 21.13
C GLU A 189 24.69 -3.60 20.52
N ALA A 190 24.77 -3.15 19.26
CA ALA A 190 23.65 -2.56 18.55
C ALA A 190 22.50 -3.59 18.51
N THR A 191 21.48 -3.38 19.35
CA THR A 191 20.34 -4.29 19.44
C THR A 191 19.56 -4.23 18.12
N LEU A 192 18.71 -5.23 17.88
CA LEU A 192 17.80 -5.26 16.73
C LEU A 192 16.81 -4.08 16.69
N ASP A 193 16.76 -3.29 17.78
CA ASP A 193 15.93 -2.08 17.92
C ASP A 193 16.32 -0.96 16.97
N ASP A 194 17.59 -0.93 16.54
CA ASP A 194 18.12 0.10 15.65
C ASP A 194 17.95 -0.23 14.15
N ILE A 195 17.28 -1.34 13.82
CA ILE A 195 17.07 -1.74 12.43
C ILE A 195 15.78 -1.13 11.89
N ASP A 196 15.91 -0.32 10.86
CA ASP A 196 14.80 0.04 9.98
C ASP A 196 14.39 -1.18 9.15
N PHE A 197 13.16 -1.67 9.38
CA PHE A 197 12.58 -2.82 8.69
C PHE A 197 11.98 -2.48 7.31
N CYS A 198 11.99 -1.22 6.89
CA CYS A 198 11.44 -0.77 5.61
C CYS A 198 10.01 -1.27 5.34
N LEU A 199 9.17 -1.36 6.38
CA LEU A 199 7.79 -1.83 6.26
C LEU A 199 7.00 -1.02 5.23
N GLU A 200 7.29 0.27 5.08
CA GLU A 200 6.67 1.14 4.09
C GLU A 200 6.83 0.64 2.64
N LEU A 201 7.98 0.03 2.32
CA LEU A 201 8.30 -0.54 1.00
C LEU A 201 7.64 -1.91 0.80
N LEU A 202 7.52 -2.71 1.86
CA LEU A 202 6.71 -3.94 1.84
C LEU A 202 5.24 -3.66 1.58
N HIS A 203 4.74 -2.51 2.03
CA HIS A 203 3.39 -2.07 1.74
C HIS A 203 3.23 -1.49 0.33
N SER A 204 4.28 -1.40 -0.50
CA SER A 204 4.22 -0.76 -1.83
C SER A 204 3.63 -1.67 -2.92
N ASP A 205 3.69 -2.99 -2.74
CA ASP A 205 2.97 -3.95 -3.57
C ASP A 205 1.60 -4.21 -2.97
N ILE A 206 0.69 -3.29 -3.27
CA ILE A 206 -0.77 -3.33 -3.08
C ILE A 206 -1.19 -4.32 -1.99
N ILE A 207 -1.48 -3.83 -0.78
CA ILE A 207 -2.35 -4.57 0.15
C ILE A 207 -3.69 -4.71 -0.58
N ASN A 208 -3.80 -5.76 -1.39
CA ASN A 208 -4.97 -6.03 -2.19
C ASN A 208 -5.93 -6.87 -1.34
N VAL A 209 -7.15 -6.98 -1.83
CA VAL A 209 -8.18 -7.77 -1.15
C VAL A 209 -7.71 -9.22 -0.97
N ALA A 210 -6.96 -9.78 -1.92
CA ALA A 210 -6.47 -11.16 -1.86
C ALA A 210 -5.49 -11.39 -0.69
N TYR A 211 -4.57 -10.46 -0.41
CA TYR A 211 -3.64 -10.55 0.71
C TYR A 211 -4.34 -10.43 2.06
N ILE A 212 -5.29 -9.49 2.19
CA ILE A 212 -6.11 -9.41 3.41
C ILE A 212 -6.91 -10.70 3.62
N LEU A 213 -7.45 -11.28 2.54
CA LEU A 213 -8.17 -12.55 2.61
C LEU A 213 -7.26 -13.73 2.96
N SER A 214 -6.00 -13.76 2.50
CA SER A 214 -5.05 -14.82 2.88
C SER A 214 -4.73 -14.76 4.38
N LEU A 215 -4.48 -13.55 4.93
CA LEU A 215 -4.28 -13.37 6.36
C LEU A 215 -5.51 -13.82 7.17
N ILE A 216 -6.71 -13.48 6.70
CA ILE A 216 -7.96 -13.93 7.36
C ILE A 216 -8.08 -15.46 7.28
N ALA A 217 -7.74 -16.10 6.16
CA ALA A 217 -7.83 -17.54 6.00
C ALA A 217 -6.90 -18.33 6.95
N GLU A 218 -5.79 -17.72 7.35
CA GLU A 218 -4.82 -18.30 8.28
C GLU A 218 -5.26 -18.21 9.75
N LEU A 219 -6.23 -17.36 10.08
CA LEU A 219 -6.74 -17.25 11.45
C LEU A 219 -7.25 -18.59 11.97
N ASP A 220 -6.94 -18.88 13.23
CA ASP A 220 -7.58 -19.95 13.99
C ASP A 220 -8.35 -19.30 15.15
N PRO A 221 -9.70 -19.26 15.10
CA PRO A 221 -10.51 -18.61 16.13
C PRO A 221 -10.47 -19.31 17.50
N ASN A 222 -9.80 -20.47 17.60
CA ASN A 222 -9.61 -21.21 18.85
C ASN A 222 -8.19 -21.07 19.41
N ALA A 223 -7.27 -20.46 18.66
CA ALA A 223 -5.90 -20.24 19.13
C ALA A 223 -5.84 -19.09 20.15
N GLU A 224 -4.86 -19.13 21.05
CA GLU A 224 -4.68 -18.12 22.10
C GLU A 224 -4.25 -16.76 21.54
N ASP A 225 -3.49 -16.76 20.43
CA ASP A 225 -2.96 -15.60 19.70
C ASP A 225 -3.96 -14.97 18.73
N TYR A 226 -5.18 -15.51 18.63
CA TYR A 226 -6.22 -15.00 17.73
C TYR A 226 -6.50 -13.49 17.89
N PRO A 227 -6.67 -12.93 19.11
CA PRO A 227 -6.94 -11.51 19.27
C PRO A 227 -5.81 -10.62 18.74
N GLU A 228 -4.57 -11.08 18.85
CA GLU A 228 -3.37 -10.37 18.42
C GLU A 228 -3.28 -10.37 16.89
N LYS A 229 -3.39 -11.54 16.26
CA LYS A 229 -3.42 -11.68 14.79
C LYS A 229 -4.56 -10.90 14.13
N ARG A 230 -5.75 -10.92 14.75
CA ARG A 230 -6.88 -10.12 14.30
C ARG A 230 -6.54 -8.62 14.31
N GLN A 231 -5.92 -8.14 15.39
CA GLN A 231 -5.56 -6.73 15.52
C GLN A 231 -4.48 -6.33 14.50
N GLU A 232 -3.51 -7.20 14.25
CA GLU A 232 -2.43 -6.98 13.29
C GLU A 232 -2.95 -6.77 11.85
N ILE A 233 -3.93 -7.58 11.43
CA ILE A 233 -4.62 -7.42 10.14
C ILE A 233 -5.24 -6.02 10.04
N LEU A 234 -5.91 -5.56 11.10
CA LEU A 234 -6.57 -4.26 11.13
C LEU A 234 -5.56 -3.11 11.14
N ASP A 235 -4.48 -3.23 11.90
CA ASP A 235 -3.43 -2.24 11.98
C ASP A 235 -2.71 -2.08 10.63
N THR A 236 -2.51 -3.19 9.91
CA THR A 236 -1.98 -3.21 8.55
C THR A 236 -2.89 -2.41 7.60
N MET A 237 -4.20 -2.59 7.69
CA MET A 237 -5.16 -1.81 6.90
C MET A 237 -5.24 -0.33 7.30
N ILE A 238 -5.09 0.00 8.59
CA ILE A 238 -5.16 1.39 9.08
C ILE A 238 -3.95 2.20 8.62
N LYS A 239 -2.79 1.57 8.49
CA LYS A 239 -1.56 2.21 7.98
C LYS A 239 -1.74 2.65 6.53
N ASP A 240 -2.51 1.92 5.73
CA ASP A 240 -2.81 2.30 4.36
C ASP A 240 -3.96 3.34 4.25
N ALA A 241 -3.73 4.43 3.52
CA ALA A 241 -4.68 5.54 3.42
C ALA A 241 -5.97 5.17 2.67
N GLU A 242 -5.90 4.23 1.72
CA GLU A 242 -7.04 3.76 0.93
C GLU A 242 -7.87 2.76 1.72
N LEU A 243 -7.19 1.84 2.40
CA LEU A 243 -7.83 0.78 3.19
C LEU A 243 -8.36 1.25 4.55
N ARG A 244 -7.85 2.35 5.11
CA ARG A 244 -8.32 2.90 6.39
C ARG A 244 -9.85 3.09 6.44
N SER A 245 -10.44 3.50 5.32
CA SER A 245 -11.90 3.68 5.23
C SER A 245 -12.68 2.36 5.15
N LYS A 246 -11.98 1.28 4.83
CA LYS A 246 -12.48 -0.09 4.62
C LYS A 246 -12.17 -1.02 5.80
N THR A 247 -11.24 -0.67 6.68
CA THR A 247 -10.90 -1.41 7.91
C THR A 247 -12.15 -1.79 8.70
N GLN A 248 -13.11 -0.87 8.84
CA GLN A 248 -14.37 -1.14 9.56
C GLN A 248 -15.20 -2.26 8.93
N LEU A 249 -15.15 -2.41 7.60
CA LEU A 249 -15.85 -3.50 6.90
C LEU A 249 -15.14 -4.83 7.11
N ILE A 250 -13.80 -4.86 7.09
CA ILE A 250 -13.04 -6.09 7.36
C ILE A 250 -13.17 -6.51 8.82
N ASP A 251 -13.10 -5.56 9.75
CA ASP A 251 -13.32 -5.78 11.18
C ASP A 251 -14.69 -6.43 11.42
N GLY A 252 -15.74 -5.87 10.80
CA GLY A 252 -17.09 -6.43 10.86
C GLY A 252 -17.24 -7.78 10.14
N PHE A 253 -16.54 -7.99 9.04
CA PHE A 253 -16.52 -9.26 8.33
C PHE A 253 -15.87 -10.38 9.15
N ILE A 254 -14.75 -10.09 9.81
CA ILE A 254 -14.07 -11.02 10.73
C ILE A 254 -15.00 -11.34 11.90
N LEU A 255 -15.65 -10.35 12.50
CA LEU A 255 -16.63 -10.58 13.57
C LEU A 255 -17.76 -11.52 13.14
N GLN A 256 -18.33 -11.29 11.97
CA GLN A 256 -19.44 -12.10 11.50
C GLN A 256 -19.03 -13.51 11.08
N THR A 257 -17.90 -13.63 10.39
CA THR A 257 -17.52 -14.86 9.69
C THR A 257 -16.59 -15.74 10.51
N VAL A 258 -15.72 -15.13 11.33
CA VAL A 258 -14.74 -15.82 12.16
C VAL A 258 -15.23 -15.90 13.60
N ASP A 259 -15.58 -14.77 14.23
CA ASP A 259 -15.93 -14.75 15.66
C ASP A 259 -17.29 -15.39 15.96
N ASN A 260 -18.32 -15.05 15.18
CA ASN A 260 -19.69 -15.51 15.40
C ASN A 260 -19.98 -16.90 14.81
N ASP A 261 -19.20 -17.35 13.83
CA ASP A 261 -19.35 -18.67 13.19
C ASP A 261 -18.03 -19.45 13.14
N LYS A 262 -17.38 -19.57 14.30
CA LYS A 262 -16.08 -20.28 14.45
C LYS A 262 -16.10 -21.67 13.85
N GLU A 263 -17.17 -22.44 14.10
CA GLU A 263 -17.30 -23.80 13.59
C GLU A 263 -17.54 -23.85 12.08
N GLY A 264 -18.34 -22.93 11.52
CA GLY A 264 -18.51 -22.79 10.07
C GLY A 264 -17.19 -22.46 9.39
N PHE A 265 -16.50 -21.43 9.89
CA PHE A 265 -15.19 -21.01 9.40
C PHE A 265 -14.17 -22.16 9.34
N MET A 266 -14.05 -22.94 10.41
CA MET A 266 -13.13 -24.07 10.48
C MET A 266 -13.55 -25.26 9.62
N ARG A 267 -14.85 -25.49 9.42
CA ARG A 267 -15.36 -26.54 8.51
C ARG A 267 -15.14 -26.20 7.04
N ASP A 268 -15.23 -24.93 6.70
CA ASP A 268 -15.13 -24.43 5.33
C ASP A 268 -13.67 -24.30 4.85
N LYS A 269 -12.71 -24.46 5.76
CA LYS A 269 -11.28 -24.61 5.45
C LYS A 269 -11.07 -25.92 4.70
N LYS A 270 -10.77 -25.81 3.40
CA LYS A 270 -10.54 -26.97 2.53
C LYS A 270 -9.29 -27.74 2.97
N ALA A 271 -9.12 -28.96 2.45
CA ALA A 271 -7.96 -29.81 2.72
C ALA A 271 -6.61 -29.18 2.27
N ASP A 272 -6.64 -28.19 1.38
CA ASP A 272 -5.48 -27.39 0.95
C ASP A 272 -5.28 -26.10 1.77
N GLY A 273 -6.14 -25.85 2.77
CA GLY A 273 -6.11 -24.65 3.62
C GLY A 273 -6.88 -23.44 3.06
N SER A 274 -7.40 -23.49 1.83
CA SER A 274 -8.12 -22.37 1.20
C SER A 274 -9.58 -22.27 1.65
N ILE A 275 -10.09 -21.04 1.78
CA ILE A 275 -11.49 -20.72 2.10
C ILE A 275 -12.03 -19.82 0.99
N ASP A 276 -13.29 -19.98 0.60
CA ASP A 276 -13.97 -19.05 -0.33
C ASP A 276 -14.40 -17.77 0.39
N LEU A 277 -13.40 -17.00 0.85
CA LEU A 277 -13.61 -15.76 1.59
C LEU A 277 -13.99 -14.60 0.68
N GLU A 278 -13.59 -14.64 -0.58
CA GLU A 278 -13.85 -13.56 -1.53
C GLU A 278 -15.36 -13.44 -1.81
N GLU A 279 -16.05 -14.56 -2.11
CA GLU A 279 -17.49 -14.53 -2.34
C GLU A 279 -18.25 -14.10 -1.06
N ARG A 280 -17.81 -14.58 0.11
CA ARG A 280 -18.40 -14.22 1.41
C ARG A 280 -18.21 -12.74 1.74
N LEU A 281 -17.01 -12.20 1.51
CA LEU A 281 -16.72 -10.80 1.72
C LEU A 281 -17.57 -9.93 0.79
N ASN A 282 -17.66 -10.29 -0.49
CA ASN A 282 -18.51 -9.61 -1.46
C ASN A 282 -19.99 -9.61 -1.03
N GLN A 283 -20.48 -10.74 -0.51
CA GLN A 283 -21.84 -10.85 0.01
C GLN A 283 -22.04 -9.97 1.26
N TYR A 284 -21.08 -9.98 2.18
CA TYR A 284 -21.10 -9.16 3.40
C TYR A 284 -21.11 -7.66 3.06
N ILE A 285 -20.23 -7.21 2.16
CA ILE A 285 -20.15 -5.81 1.71
C ILE A 285 -21.47 -5.37 1.08
N ARG A 286 -22.11 -6.21 0.25
CA ARG A 286 -23.42 -5.91 -0.33
C ARG A 286 -24.51 -5.74 0.74
N GLN A 287 -24.52 -6.59 1.76
CA GLN A 287 -25.48 -6.50 2.86
C GLN A 287 -25.26 -5.24 3.70
N GLU A 288 -24.01 -4.95 4.08
CA GLU A 288 -23.67 -3.75 4.84
C GLU A 288 -23.91 -2.46 4.05
N LYS A 289 -23.68 -2.46 2.73
CA LYS A 289 -24.03 -1.34 1.84
C LYS A 289 -25.54 -1.07 1.89
N GLY A 290 -26.36 -2.12 1.82
CA GLY A 290 -27.82 -2.02 1.97
C GLY A 290 -28.24 -1.41 3.31
N ARG A 291 -27.70 -1.93 4.42
CA ARG A 291 -27.96 -1.41 5.77
C ARG A 291 -27.50 0.03 5.97
N ALA A 292 -26.40 0.43 5.35
CA ALA A 292 -25.90 1.79 5.39
C ALA A 292 -26.81 2.75 4.60
N ILE A 293 -27.32 2.32 3.45
CA ILE A 293 -28.31 3.07 2.65
C ILE A 293 -29.61 3.25 3.45
N GLU A 294 -30.13 2.19 4.09
CA GLU A 294 -31.31 2.25 4.95
C GLU A 294 -31.14 3.24 6.10
N ARG A 295 -30.00 3.19 6.81
CA ARG A 295 -29.69 4.14 7.88
C ARG A 295 -29.68 5.60 7.41
N ILE A 296 -29.07 5.88 6.25
CA ILE A 296 -29.08 7.25 5.70
C ILE A 296 -30.51 7.66 5.30
N ALA A 297 -31.30 6.75 4.73
CA ALA A 297 -32.70 7.00 4.38
C ALA A 297 -33.54 7.39 5.61
N GLU A 298 -33.40 6.64 6.70
CA GLU A 298 -34.11 6.89 7.95
C GLU A 298 -33.68 8.18 8.63
N GLU A 299 -32.37 8.39 8.83
CA GLU A 299 -31.85 9.55 9.55
C GLU A 299 -32.07 10.89 8.83
N GLU A 300 -32.05 10.86 7.49
CA GLU A 300 -32.30 12.04 6.68
C GLU A 300 -33.78 12.18 6.28
N GLU A 301 -34.62 11.21 6.65
CA GLU A 301 -36.01 11.00 6.22
C GLU A 301 -36.18 11.25 4.72
N ILE A 302 -35.41 10.51 3.92
CA ILE A 302 -35.44 10.52 2.45
C ILE A 302 -35.86 9.12 1.99
N PRO A 303 -36.75 8.99 1.00
CA PRO A 303 -37.12 7.68 0.47
C PRO A 303 -35.88 6.90 -0.02
N ILE A 304 -35.81 5.62 0.31
CA ILE A 304 -34.66 4.77 -0.01
C ILE A 304 -34.42 4.70 -1.53
N GLU A 305 -35.50 4.80 -2.32
CA GLU A 305 -35.45 4.81 -3.78
C GLU A 305 -34.65 5.99 -4.33
N VAL A 306 -34.69 7.14 -3.66
CA VAL A 306 -33.92 8.34 -4.04
C VAL A 306 -32.44 8.10 -3.82
N ILE A 307 -32.07 7.50 -2.69
CA ILE A 307 -30.66 7.19 -2.38
C ILE A 307 -30.13 6.12 -3.34
N ASN A 308 -30.90 5.05 -3.56
CA ASN A 308 -30.54 4.00 -4.53
C ASN A 308 -30.37 4.57 -5.94
N LYS A 309 -31.26 5.47 -6.37
CA LYS A 309 -31.14 6.16 -7.65
C LYS A 309 -29.86 7.01 -7.71
N TYR A 310 -29.55 7.75 -6.65
CA TYR A 310 -28.31 8.54 -6.59
C TYR A 310 -27.07 7.67 -6.73
N VAL A 311 -27.00 6.56 -5.99
CA VAL A 311 -25.86 5.64 -6.03
C VAL A 311 -25.72 5.00 -7.42
N ALA A 312 -26.82 4.53 -8.02
CA ALA A 312 -26.79 3.92 -9.35
C ALA A 312 -26.34 4.90 -10.44
N GLU A 313 -26.80 6.14 -10.40
CA GLU A 313 -26.37 7.20 -11.34
C GLU A 313 -24.90 7.59 -11.11
N TYR A 314 -24.44 7.59 -9.86
CA TYR A 314 -23.02 7.81 -9.55
C TYR A 314 -22.17 6.67 -10.12
N ASP A 315 -22.56 5.41 -9.91
CA ASP A 315 -21.83 4.24 -10.40
C ASP A 315 -21.74 4.26 -11.95
N TYR A 316 -22.78 4.75 -12.63
CA TYR A 316 -22.81 4.87 -14.10
C TYR A 316 -22.02 6.07 -14.65
N VAL A 317 -22.20 7.27 -14.09
CA VAL A 317 -21.66 8.53 -14.64
C VAL A 317 -20.34 8.95 -13.99
N GLN A 318 -19.99 8.36 -12.85
CA GLN A 318 -18.82 8.69 -12.03
C GLN A 318 -18.79 10.18 -11.62
N LYS A 319 -19.98 10.77 -11.42
CA LYS A 319 -20.16 12.19 -11.06
C LYS A 319 -21.32 12.37 -10.09
N GLU A 320 -21.18 13.32 -9.16
CA GLU A 320 -22.22 13.66 -8.17
C GLU A 320 -23.47 14.27 -8.83
N GLN A 321 -24.60 13.58 -8.67
CA GLN A 321 -25.91 14.02 -9.19
C GLN A 321 -26.73 14.68 -8.08
N THR A 322 -26.27 15.83 -7.59
CA THR A 322 -26.91 16.52 -6.44
C THR A 322 -28.36 16.92 -6.69
N GLU A 323 -28.79 17.01 -7.95
CA GLU A 323 -30.16 17.30 -8.40
C GLU A 323 -31.17 16.28 -7.84
N ILE A 324 -30.79 15.00 -7.77
CA ILE A 324 -31.63 13.91 -7.25
C ILE A 324 -32.01 14.17 -5.78
N ILE A 325 -31.04 14.58 -4.97
CA ILE A 325 -31.25 14.89 -3.56
C ILE A 325 -31.97 16.24 -3.40
N GLN A 326 -31.66 17.22 -4.24
CA GLN A 326 -32.35 18.53 -4.23
C GLN A 326 -33.84 18.38 -4.45
N ASP A 327 -34.25 17.52 -5.39
CA ASP A 327 -35.66 17.26 -5.69
C ASP A 327 -36.38 16.63 -4.50
N ALA A 328 -35.77 15.63 -3.84
CA ALA A 328 -36.34 15.01 -2.64
C ALA A 328 -36.47 15.99 -1.46
N LEU A 329 -35.59 16.99 -1.36
CA LEU A 329 -35.65 18.03 -0.33
C LEU A 329 -36.65 19.16 -0.65
N LYS A 330 -37.22 19.23 -1.86
CA LYS A 330 -38.26 20.22 -2.20
C LYS A 330 -39.53 19.99 -1.38
N ASP A 331 -39.86 18.73 -1.12
CA ASP A 331 -41.05 18.33 -0.39
C ASP A 331 -40.95 18.64 1.12
N LYS A 332 -39.72 18.80 1.64
CA LYS A 332 -39.50 19.28 3.01
C LYS A 332 -39.66 20.81 3.06
N LYS A 333 -40.52 21.28 3.98
CA LYS A 333 -40.78 22.70 4.29
C LYS A 333 -39.59 23.37 5.02
N LEU A 334 -38.41 23.31 4.42
CA LEU A 334 -37.17 23.90 4.94
C LEU A 334 -36.92 25.28 4.31
N GLY A 335 -36.42 26.22 5.10
CA GLY A 335 -35.92 27.50 4.58
C GLY A 335 -34.68 27.31 3.68
N LEU A 336 -34.41 28.26 2.78
CA LEU A 336 -33.34 28.15 1.76
C LEU A 336 -31.96 27.80 2.34
N VAL A 337 -31.58 28.43 3.45
CA VAL A 337 -30.29 28.20 4.11
C VAL A 337 -30.23 26.80 4.75
N ALA A 338 -31.33 26.39 5.41
CA ALA A 338 -31.43 25.06 6.02
C ALA A 338 -31.38 23.96 4.94
N ARG A 339 -32.11 24.14 3.82
CA ARG A 339 -32.11 23.19 2.70
C ARG A 339 -30.72 23.00 2.11
N ARG A 340 -29.95 24.07 1.90
CA ARG A 340 -28.57 23.98 1.38
C ARG A 340 -27.64 23.24 2.34
N ARG A 341 -27.77 23.48 3.64
CA ARG A 341 -26.98 22.79 4.67
C ARG A 341 -27.30 21.29 4.73
N THR A 342 -28.57 20.94 4.68
CA THR A 342 -29.05 19.55 4.64
C THR A 342 -28.56 18.83 3.38
N LEU A 343 -28.66 19.48 2.21
CA LEU A 343 -28.15 18.93 0.95
C LEU A 343 -26.67 18.58 1.04
N ASN A 344 -25.82 19.53 1.46
CA ASN A 344 -24.38 19.28 1.56
C ASN A 344 -24.07 18.13 2.52
N ARG A 345 -24.76 18.08 3.67
CA ARG A 345 -24.62 16.98 4.63
C ARG A 345 -24.94 15.62 4.01
N ILE A 346 -26.06 15.51 3.29
CA ILE A 346 -26.46 14.26 2.65
C ILE A 346 -25.44 13.85 1.58
N VAL A 347 -25.05 14.79 0.72
CA VAL A 347 -24.06 14.52 -0.34
C VAL A 347 -22.72 14.06 0.24
N ASP A 348 -22.23 14.69 1.31
CA ASP A 348 -20.99 14.28 1.97
C ASP A 348 -21.12 12.86 2.58
N ARG A 349 -22.28 12.52 3.16
CA ARG A 349 -22.56 11.16 3.66
C ARG A 349 -22.59 10.14 2.53
N LEU A 350 -23.23 10.45 1.42
CA LEU A 350 -23.30 9.58 0.24
C LEU A 350 -21.92 9.38 -0.40
N ARG A 351 -21.09 10.44 -0.46
CA ARG A 351 -19.69 10.35 -0.91
C ARG A 351 -18.88 9.40 -0.03
N ASN A 352 -19.03 9.50 1.29
CA ASN A 352 -18.37 8.60 2.23
C ASN A 352 -18.86 7.16 2.06
N LEU A 353 -20.17 6.94 1.88
CA LEU A 353 -20.73 5.62 1.61
C LEU A 353 -20.11 5.01 0.35
N ILE A 354 -20.09 5.73 -0.78
CA ILE A 354 -19.51 5.23 -2.02
C ILE A 354 -18.02 4.91 -1.86
N ARG A 355 -17.26 5.76 -1.19
CA ARG A 355 -15.82 5.53 -0.95
C ARG A 355 -15.56 4.29 -0.07
N THR A 356 -16.35 4.08 0.97
CA THR A 356 -16.20 2.93 1.86
C THR A 356 -16.59 1.61 1.18
N PHE A 357 -17.60 1.63 0.32
CA PHE A 357 -18.16 0.42 -0.32
C PHE A 357 -17.71 0.19 -1.78
N SER A 358 -16.81 1.00 -2.33
CA SER A 358 -16.12 0.68 -3.60
C SER A 358 -15.02 -0.35 -3.31
N TRP A 359 -15.17 -1.57 -3.82
CA TRP A 359 -14.26 -2.70 -3.56
C TRP A 359 -13.77 -3.33 -4.87
N ASP A 360 -13.60 -2.49 -5.88
CA ASP A 360 -13.14 -2.86 -7.22
C ASP A 360 -11.66 -2.53 -7.42
#